data_AF-A0A9E2W8L5-F1
#
_entry.id   AF-A0A9E2W8L5-F1
#
_cell.length_a   1.000
_cell.length_b   1.000
_cell.length_c   1.000
_cell.angle_alpha   90.00
_cell.angle_beta   90.00
_cell.angle_gamma   90.00
#
_symmetry.space_group_name_H-M   'P 1'
#
loop_
_entity.id
_entity.type
_entity.pdbx_description
1 polymer ?
#
loop_
_entity_poly.entity_id
_entity_poly.type
_entity_poly.pdbx_seq_one_letter_code
_entity_poly.pdbx_strand_id
1 'polypeptide(L)'
;MVKKICDARKSSVAKWLASQSPHLQKAVLLLAVSFCFAAPLQSGNGKHASSSTNKIISQSNSDEQWTLAKSTDKVDIYYVIKDCKGQKTVFLKVDNKNNYAVKISWKEKFETQQKVTVEGATGKQLVLAAGETIQANCDNDTAKECVIAASQVTPAFKADVSKYDVANLSVSKN
;
A
#
# COMPACT_ATOMS: atom_id res chain seq x y z
N MET A 1 47.89 -9.58 -10.02
CA MET A 1 46.96 -9.80 -11.17
C MET A 1 45.64 -10.33 -10.62
N VAL A 2 44.62 -9.48 -10.52
CA VAL A 2 43.26 -9.85 -10.08
C VAL A 2 42.26 -9.30 -11.10
N LYS A 3 41.37 -10.19 -11.54
CA LYS A 3 40.44 -10.07 -12.67
C LYS A 3 39.33 -9.04 -12.41
N LYS A 4 39.01 -8.29 -13.47
CA LYS A 4 37.84 -7.43 -13.69
C LYS A 4 36.55 -8.26 -13.70
N ILE A 5 35.55 -7.91 -12.89
CA ILE A 5 34.13 -8.15 -13.18
C ILE A 5 33.33 -7.01 -12.51
N CYS A 6 32.86 -6.04 -13.30
CA CYS A 6 31.72 -5.17 -13.00
C CYS A 6 31.46 -4.26 -14.22
N ASP A 7 30.97 -4.84 -15.32
CA ASP A 7 30.51 -4.05 -16.46
C ASP A 7 29.32 -4.74 -17.13
N ALA A 8 28.12 -4.44 -16.63
CA ALA A 8 26.85 -4.68 -17.30
C ALA A 8 25.70 -4.10 -16.46
N ARG A 9 25.41 -2.80 -16.62
CA ARG A 9 24.08 -2.19 -16.38
C ARG A 9 24.10 -0.69 -16.70
N LYS A 10 24.45 -0.34 -17.92
CA LYS A 10 24.25 1.02 -18.49
C LYS A 10 23.82 0.91 -19.95
N SER A 11 22.65 0.35 -20.24
CA SER A 11 22.15 0.35 -21.63
C SER A 11 20.62 0.18 -21.79
N SER A 12 19.80 0.66 -20.85
CA SER A 12 18.34 0.61 -21.06
C SER A 12 17.53 1.79 -20.55
N VAL A 13 18.13 2.75 -19.84
CA VAL A 13 17.39 3.94 -19.35
C VAL A 13 17.44 5.11 -20.34
N ALA A 14 18.40 5.12 -21.26
CA ALA A 14 18.61 6.22 -22.20
C ALA A 14 17.65 6.23 -23.42
N LYS A 15 16.84 5.18 -23.62
CA LYS A 15 15.97 5.06 -24.82
C LYS A 15 14.49 5.38 -24.59
N TRP A 16 14.06 5.66 -23.35
CA TRP A 16 12.64 5.98 -23.06
C TRP A 16 12.33 7.48 -22.99
N LEU A 17 13.35 8.34 -22.89
CA LEU A 17 13.16 9.79 -22.73
C LEU A 17 12.97 10.58 -24.03
N ALA A 18 12.92 9.92 -25.19
CA ALA A 18 12.77 10.59 -26.49
C ALA A 18 11.30 10.70 -26.97
N SER A 19 10.31 10.37 -26.12
CA SER A 19 8.89 10.40 -26.48
C SER A 19 8.07 11.24 -25.50
N GLN A 20 8.48 12.49 -25.24
CA GLN A 20 7.63 13.45 -24.54
C GLN A 20 7.67 14.83 -25.21
N SER A 21 6.46 15.38 -25.39
CA SER A 21 6.12 16.63 -26.06
C SER A 21 6.83 17.88 -25.51
N PRO A 22 7.07 18.90 -26.35
CA PRO A 22 7.91 20.07 -26.05
C PRO A 22 7.34 21.11 -25.06
N HIS A 23 6.25 20.83 -24.32
CA HIS A 23 5.55 21.85 -23.52
C HIS A 23 5.89 21.93 -22.02
N LEU A 24 6.88 21.20 -21.53
CA LEU A 24 7.31 21.29 -20.12
C LEU A 24 8.82 21.55 -20.00
N GLN A 25 9.31 22.56 -20.72
CA GLN A 25 10.52 23.27 -20.31
C GLN A 25 10.14 24.28 -19.22
N LYS A 26 10.52 23.97 -17.97
CA LYS A 26 10.83 24.88 -16.85
C LYS A 26 10.42 24.21 -15.53
N ALA A 27 11.27 23.33 -15.01
CA ALA A 27 11.47 23.09 -13.56
C ALA A 27 12.17 21.76 -13.29
N VAL A 28 13.43 21.58 -13.70
CA VAL A 28 14.34 20.67 -12.98
C VAL A 28 15.77 21.18 -13.18
N LEU A 29 16.19 22.08 -12.29
CA LEU A 29 17.60 22.37 -12.04
C LEU A 29 17.75 22.38 -10.51
N LEU A 30 18.86 21.82 -10.00
CA LEU A 30 19.29 21.77 -8.58
C LEU A 30 18.67 20.58 -7.81
N LEU A 31 19.39 19.66 -7.15
CA LEU A 31 20.78 19.54 -6.73
C LEU A 31 21.12 18.04 -6.55
N ALA A 32 22.23 17.61 -7.13
CA ALA A 32 22.91 16.37 -6.75
C ALA A 32 24.17 16.73 -5.96
N VAL A 33 24.19 16.41 -4.67
CA VAL A 33 25.38 16.46 -3.79
C VAL A 33 25.24 15.26 -2.84
N SER A 34 25.89 14.14 -3.14
CA SER A 34 27.23 13.77 -2.66
C SER A 34 27.32 13.62 -1.14
N PHE A 35 27.17 12.40 -0.63
CA PHE A 35 27.78 11.96 0.62
C PHE A 35 28.13 10.47 0.52
N CYS A 36 29.40 10.18 0.19
CA CYS A 36 30.06 8.95 0.60
C CYS A 36 30.55 9.18 2.04
N PHE A 37 30.09 8.38 3.00
CA PHE A 37 30.75 8.26 4.30
C PHE A 37 31.28 6.84 4.46
N ALA A 38 32.58 6.77 4.74
CA ALA A 38 33.35 5.57 4.99
C ALA A 38 32.96 4.92 6.32
N ALA A 39 32.94 3.59 6.33
CA ALA A 39 32.79 2.78 7.52
C ALA A 39 34.13 2.61 8.26
N PRO A 40 34.14 2.51 9.60
CA PRO A 40 35.21 1.84 10.32
C PRO A 40 34.82 0.40 10.70
N LEU A 41 35.75 -0.52 10.41
CA LEU A 41 35.84 -1.87 10.95
C LEU A 41 36.04 -1.83 12.47
N GLN A 42 35.29 -2.62 13.22
CA GLN A 42 35.70 -3.01 14.57
C GLN A 42 35.42 -4.49 14.82
N SER A 43 36.50 -5.23 14.98
CA SER A 43 36.61 -6.63 15.33
C SER A 43 36.50 -6.78 16.85
N GLY A 44 35.74 -7.76 17.33
CA GLY A 44 35.60 -8.07 18.75
C GLY A 44 35.01 -9.46 18.98
N ASN A 45 35.90 -10.44 19.18
CA ASN A 45 35.59 -11.80 19.60
C ASN A 45 35.26 -11.82 21.10
N GLY A 46 34.17 -12.48 21.51
CA GLY A 46 33.84 -12.69 22.92
C GLY A 46 32.75 -13.75 23.11
N LYS A 47 33.17 -14.98 23.43
CA LYS A 47 32.32 -16.08 23.93
C LYS A 47 31.96 -15.82 25.39
N HIS A 48 30.71 -16.09 25.80
CA HIS A 48 30.34 -17.05 26.87
C HIS A 48 28.91 -16.82 27.42
N ALA A 49 28.30 -17.96 27.76
CA ALA A 49 27.27 -18.19 28.79
C ALA A 49 25.79 -17.92 28.47
N SER A 50 25.06 -19.04 28.36
CA SER A 50 23.63 -19.20 28.58
C SER A 50 23.14 -18.44 29.81
N SER A 51 22.09 -17.65 29.63
CA SER A 51 21.11 -17.37 30.69
C SER A 51 19.74 -17.35 30.02
N SER A 52 18.91 -18.32 30.39
CA SER A 52 17.54 -18.48 29.93
C SER A 52 16.68 -17.36 30.50
N THR A 53 16.66 -16.21 29.83
CA THR A 53 15.67 -15.16 30.09
C THR A 53 14.44 -15.46 29.25
N ASN A 54 13.40 -15.96 29.91
CA ASN A 54 12.08 -16.18 29.33
C ASN A 54 11.49 -14.81 28.98
N LYS A 55 11.82 -14.31 27.78
CA LYS A 55 11.25 -13.09 27.21
C LYS A 55 9.80 -13.42 26.87
N ILE A 56 8.90 -13.10 27.79
CA ILE A 56 7.46 -13.05 27.50
C ILE A 56 7.30 -11.99 26.42
N ILE A 57 7.23 -12.45 25.18
CA ILE A 57 6.83 -11.67 24.02
C ILE A 57 5.36 -11.38 24.28
N SER A 58 5.07 -10.21 24.85
CA SER A 58 3.76 -9.60 24.71
C SER A 58 3.57 -9.32 23.23
N GLN A 59 3.02 -10.31 22.50
CA GLN A 59 2.31 -10.06 21.27
C GLN A 59 1.25 -9.04 21.65
N SER A 60 1.52 -7.77 21.36
CA SER A 60 0.50 -6.74 21.33
C SER A 60 -0.43 -7.13 20.19
N ASN A 61 -1.37 -8.02 20.50
CA ASN A 61 -2.50 -8.37 19.67
C ASN A 61 -3.41 -7.14 19.69
N SER A 62 -2.97 -6.09 18.98
CA SER A 62 -3.84 -4.98 18.66
C SER A 62 -4.84 -5.54 17.66
N ASP A 63 -5.96 -6.04 18.17
CA ASP A 63 -7.12 -6.43 17.38
C ASP A 63 -7.52 -5.22 16.54
N GLU A 64 -7.02 -5.18 15.31
CA GLU A 64 -7.26 -4.08 14.39
C GLU A 64 -8.78 -4.02 14.15
N GLN A 65 -9.40 -2.93 14.61
CA GLN A 65 -10.86 -2.80 14.54
C GLN A 65 -11.30 -2.48 13.12
N TRP A 66 -11.52 -3.53 12.34
CA TRP A 66 -12.11 -3.47 11.01
C TRP A 66 -13.57 -3.04 11.08
N THR A 67 -13.95 -2.02 10.30
CA THR A 67 -15.33 -1.54 10.18
C THR A 67 -15.96 -2.09 8.91
N LEU A 68 -17.15 -2.67 9.00
CA LEU A 68 -17.90 -3.14 7.82
C LEU A 68 -18.39 -1.93 7.01
N ALA A 69 -17.97 -1.83 5.75
CA ALA A 69 -18.48 -0.82 4.81
C ALA A 69 -19.75 -1.32 4.11
N LYS A 70 -19.69 -2.52 3.52
CA LYS A 70 -20.77 -3.07 2.71
C LYS A 70 -20.75 -4.59 2.71
N SER A 71 -21.93 -5.19 2.57
CA SER A 71 -22.11 -6.63 2.36
C SER A 71 -23.10 -6.84 1.22
N THR A 72 -22.74 -7.64 0.23
CA THR A 72 -23.58 -8.01 -0.92
C THR A 72 -23.20 -9.41 -1.39
N ASP A 73 -24.18 -10.27 -1.67
CA ASP A 73 -23.97 -11.62 -2.24
C ASP A 73 -22.91 -12.45 -1.51
N LYS A 74 -22.96 -12.46 -0.17
CA LYS A 74 -21.99 -13.14 0.73
C LYS A 74 -20.55 -12.68 0.57
N VAL A 75 -20.34 -11.48 0.04
CA VAL A 75 -19.06 -10.78 0.06
C VAL A 75 -19.17 -9.62 1.02
N ASP A 76 -18.28 -9.59 2.00
CA ASP A 76 -18.16 -8.48 2.94
C ASP A 76 -16.94 -7.64 2.61
N ILE A 77 -17.10 -6.32 2.57
CA ILE A 77 -16.00 -5.36 2.46
C ILE A 77 -15.90 -4.59 3.77
N TYR A 78 -14.74 -4.71 4.40
CA TYR A 78 -14.36 -3.98 5.60
C TYR A 78 -13.27 -2.96 5.27
N TYR A 79 -13.15 -1.94 6.11
CA TYR A 79 -12.07 -0.96 6.04
C TYR A 79 -11.50 -0.63 7.41
N VAL A 80 -10.29 -0.10 7.39
CA VAL A 80 -9.65 0.58 8.52
C VAL A 80 -8.87 1.77 7.99
N ILE A 81 -8.85 2.87 8.75
CA ILE A 81 -8.09 4.07 8.41
C ILE A 81 -6.97 4.18 9.45
N LYS A 82 -5.71 4.13 9.00
CA LYS A 82 -4.55 4.27 9.88
C LYS A 82 -3.39 4.96 9.19
N ASP A 83 -2.42 5.40 9.99
CA ASP A 83 -1.18 5.95 9.46
C ASP A 83 -0.28 4.83 8.92
N CYS A 84 0.21 5.03 7.70
CA CYS A 84 1.12 4.15 7.02
C CYS A 84 2.29 4.94 6.46
N LYS A 85 3.51 4.71 6.96
CA LYS A 85 4.72 5.44 6.53
C LYS A 85 4.52 6.97 6.59
N GLY A 86 3.82 7.44 7.62
CA GLY A 86 3.52 8.87 7.84
C GLY A 86 2.36 9.44 7.02
N GLN A 87 1.56 8.59 6.35
CA GLN A 87 0.39 9.01 5.59
C GLN A 87 -0.86 8.26 6.01
N LYS A 88 -1.97 8.97 6.25
CA LYS A 88 -3.28 8.34 6.44
C LYS A 88 -3.67 7.56 5.19
N THR A 89 -3.93 6.28 5.40
CA THR A 89 -4.23 5.31 4.35
C THR A 89 -5.45 4.51 4.75
N VAL A 90 -6.36 4.30 3.80
CA VAL A 90 -7.48 3.37 3.97
C VAL A 90 -7.03 2.01 3.48
N PHE A 91 -7.16 1.00 4.34
CA PHE A 91 -6.94 -0.39 3.99
C PHE A 91 -8.27 -1.10 3.92
N LEU A 92 -8.42 -1.96 2.93
CA LEU A 92 -9.60 -2.80 2.74
C LEU A 92 -9.28 -4.25 3.11
N LYS A 93 -10.29 -4.91 3.65
CA LYS A 93 -10.36 -6.36 3.80
C LYS A 93 -11.63 -6.82 3.11
N VAL A 94 -11.48 -7.76 2.18
CA VAL A 94 -12.59 -8.30 1.39
C VAL A 94 -12.67 -9.79 1.66
N ASP A 95 -13.85 -10.23 2.10
CA ASP A 95 -14.10 -11.61 2.51
C ASP A 95 -15.17 -12.26 1.62
N ASN A 96 -14.77 -13.23 0.80
CA ASN A 96 -15.68 -13.98 -0.04
C ASN A 96 -16.19 -15.24 0.69
N LYS A 97 -17.39 -15.17 1.26
CA LYS A 97 -18.03 -16.30 1.96
C LYS A 97 -18.80 -17.22 1.04
N ASN A 98 -18.68 -17.06 -0.28
CA ASN A 98 -19.26 -17.99 -1.25
C ASN A 98 -18.40 -19.27 -1.36
N ASN A 99 -19.03 -20.34 -1.81
CA ASN A 99 -18.36 -21.58 -2.19
C ASN A 99 -17.90 -21.58 -3.67
N TYR A 100 -17.84 -20.41 -4.31
CA TYR A 100 -17.33 -20.21 -5.66
C TYR A 100 -16.52 -18.92 -5.75
N ALA A 101 -15.68 -18.83 -6.78
CA ALA A 101 -14.91 -17.62 -7.07
C ALA A 101 -15.82 -16.48 -7.52
N VAL A 102 -15.50 -15.26 -7.10
CA VAL A 102 -16.28 -14.07 -7.40
C VAL A 102 -15.41 -12.98 -8.00
N LYS A 103 -15.99 -12.22 -8.92
CA LYS A 103 -15.48 -10.95 -9.41
C LYS A 103 -16.27 -9.84 -8.75
N ILE A 104 -15.55 -8.95 -8.07
CA ILE A 104 -16.10 -7.86 -7.25
C ILE A 104 -15.68 -6.56 -7.93
N SER A 105 -16.61 -5.67 -8.21
CA SER A 105 -16.34 -4.34 -8.79
C SER A 105 -16.98 -3.27 -7.93
N TRP A 106 -16.29 -2.16 -7.71
CA TRP A 106 -16.83 -1.05 -6.91
C TRP A 106 -16.22 0.30 -7.26
N LYS A 107 -16.85 1.37 -6.78
CA LYS A 107 -16.26 2.70 -6.68
C LYS A 107 -16.07 3.07 -5.22
N GLU A 108 -15.03 3.83 -4.96
CA GLU A 108 -14.75 4.33 -3.62
C GLU A 108 -15.60 5.54 -3.32
N LYS A 109 -16.04 5.66 -2.07
CA LYS A 109 -16.76 6.82 -1.57
C LYS A 109 -16.18 7.21 -0.22
N PHE A 110 -15.89 8.47 -0.04
CA PHE A 110 -15.21 8.98 1.14
C PHE A 110 -16.02 10.12 1.74
N GLU A 111 -16.04 10.17 3.07
CA GLU A 111 -16.44 11.36 3.80
C GLU A 111 -15.18 12.00 4.37
N THR A 112 -15.04 13.32 4.20
CA THR A 112 -13.97 14.09 4.82
C THR A 112 -14.39 14.57 6.21
N GLN A 113 -13.44 15.07 7.01
CA GLN A 113 -13.75 15.69 8.31
C GLN A 113 -14.73 16.88 8.21
N GLN A 114 -14.84 17.51 7.04
CA GLN A 114 -15.77 18.60 6.75
C GLN A 114 -17.16 18.11 6.31
N LYS A 115 -17.43 16.79 6.40
CA LYS A 115 -18.67 16.13 5.95
C LYS A 115 -18.94 16.28 4.45
N VAL A 116 -17.88 16.53 3.66
CA VAL A 116 -17.97 16.53 2.21
C VAL A 116 -17.81 15.10 1.73
N THR A 117 -18.72 14.65 0.87
CA THR A 117 -18.63 13.34 0.22
C THR A 117 -17.87 13.48 -1.09
N VAL A 118 -16.88 12.62 -1.29
CA VAL A 118 -16.08 12.55 -2.53
C VAL A 118 -16.11 11.12 -3.06
N GLU A 119 -16.27 10.96 -4.36
CA GLU A 119 -16.15 9.66 -5.03
C GLU A 119 -14.75 9.49 -5.61
N GLY A 120 -14.22 8.27 -5.54
CA GLY A 120 -12.98 7.91 -6.21
C GLY A 120 -13.11 8.02 -7.72
N ALA A 121 -12.05 8.50 -8.38
CA ALA A 121 -12.06 8.77 -9.82
C ALA A 121 -12.19 7.50 -10.68
N THR A 122 -11.75 6.34 -10.18
CA THR A 122 -11.66 5.09 -10.94
C THR A 122 -12.36 3.96 -10.22
N GLY A 123 -13.07 3.12 -10.97
CA GLY A 123 -13.64 1.88 -10.45
C GLY A 123 -12.55 0.85 -10.18
N LYS A 124 -12.68 0.12 -9.08
CA LYS A 124 -11.80 -0.98 -8.70
C LYS A 124 -12.46 -2.32 -8.98
N GLN A 125 -11.62 -3.32 -9.23
CA GLN A 125 -12.06 -4.68 -9.47
C GLN A 125 -11.11 -5.65 -8.78
N LEU A 126 -11.65 -6.71 -8.20
CA LEU A 126 -10.90 -7.79 -7.56
C LEU A 126 -11.55 -9.13 -7.90
N VAL A 127 -10.75 -10.16 -8.08
CA VAL A 127 -11.23 -11.55 -8.19
C VAL A 127 -10.75 -12.31 -6.96
N LEU A 128 -11.66 -13.00 -6.28
CA LEU A 128 -11.37 -13.82 -5.10
C LEU A 128 -11.84 -15.25 -5.32
N ALA A 129 -11.02 -16.21 -4.88
CA ALA A 129 -11.40 -17.61 -4.83
C ALA A 129 -12.50 -17.85 -3.78
N ALA A 130 -13.11 -19.03 -3.84
CA ALA A 130 -14.12 -19.46 -2.89
C ALA A 130 -13.57 -19.47 -1.45
N GLY A 131 -14.26 -18.85 -0.50
CA GLY A 131 -13.84 -18.80 0.90
C GLY A 131 -12.60 -17.94 1.16
N GLU A 132 -12.09 -17.21 0.16
CA GLU A 132 -10.87 -16.42 0.29
C GLU A 132 -11.14 -15.07 0.95
N THR A 133 -10.25 -14.70 1.88
CA THR A 133 -10.16 -13.35 2.42
C THR A 133 -8.86 -12.72 1.97
N ILE A 134 -8.95 -11.52 1.38
CA ILE A 134 -7.77 -10.67 1.13
C ILE A 134 -7.81 -9.46 2.05
N GLN A 135 -6.64 -9.08 2.55
CA GLN A 135 -6.49 -7.92 3.42
C GLN A 135 -5.21 -7.19 3.06
N ALA A 136 -5.31 -5.87 2.90
CA ALA A 136 -4.15 -5.02 2.76
C ALA A 136 -3.62 -4.57 4.13
N ASN A 137 -2.31 -4.33 4.21
CA ASN A 137 -1.68 -3.73 5.38
C ASN A 137 -0.49 -2.86 4.94
N CYS A 138 0.22 -2.27 5.90
CA CYS A 138 1.34 -1.36 5.61
C CYS A 138 2.60 -2.03 5.06
N ASP A 139 2.76 -3.31 5.37
CA ASP A 139 3.96 -4.08 5.11
C ASP A 139 3.83 -4.94 3.84
N ASN A 140 2.60 -5.10 3.33
CA ASN A 140 2.26 -6.00 2.26
C ASN A 140 1.38 -5.36 1.19
N ASP A 141 1.97 -5.14 0.01
CA ASP A 141 1.33 -4.61 -1.20
C ASP A 141 0.67 -5.69 -2.06
N THR A 142 0.43 -6.92 -1.55
CA THR A 142 -0.16 -8.01 -2.35
C THR A 142 -1.57 -7.72 -2.87
N ALA A 143 -2.25 -6.69 -2.34
CA ALA A 143 -3.59 -6.29 -2.75
C ALA A 143 -3.65 -4.77 -2.98
N LYS A 144 -3.01 -4.29 -4.05
CA LYS A 144 -2.93 -2.84 -4.35
C LYS A 144 -4.30 -2.20 -4.51
N GLU A 145 -5.29 -2.95 -5.00
CA GLU A 145 -6.68 -2.52 -5.10
C GLU A 145 -7.32 -2.29 -3.72
N CYS A 146 -6.81 -2.94 -2.69
CA CYS A 146 -7.25 -2.81 -1.30
C CYS A 146 -6.51 -1.72 -0.51
N VAL A 147 -5.61 -0.96 -1.15
CA VAL A 147 -4.91 0.17 -0.54
C VAL A 147 -5.39 1.47 -1.20
N ILE A 148 -5.69 2.47 -0.38
CA ILE A 148 -6.12 3.79 -0.83
C ILE A 148 -5.32 4.85 -0.08
N ALA A 149 -4.42 5.51 -0.79
CA ALA A 149 -3.71 6.65 -0.22
C ALA A 149 -4.64 7.87 -0.18
N ALA A 150 -4.65 8.62 0.92
CA ALA A 150 -5.47 9.84 1.01
C ALA A 150 -5.19 10.86 -0.11
N SER A 151 -3.97 10.87 -0.66
CA SER A 151 -3.58 11.70 -1.81
C SER A 151 -4.35 11.39 -3.10
N GLN A 152 -4.91 10.20 -3.25
CA GLN A 152 -5.72 9.80 -4.40
C GLN A 152 -7.16 10.31 -4.33
N VAL A 153 -7.63 10.66 -3.13
CA VAL A 153 -9.04 10.96 -2.86
C VAL A 153 -9.34 12.45 -3.03
N THR A 154 -8.44 13.33 -2.62
CA THR A 154 -8.67 14.78 -2.61
C THR A 154 -7.46 15.56 -3.10
N PRO A 155 -7.34 15.84 -4.42
CA PRO A 155 -6.33 16.77 -4.94
C PRO A 155 -6.58 18.21 -4.48
N ALA A 156 -7.85 18.58 -4.27
CA ALA A 156 -8.29 19.97 -4.10
C ALA A 156 -8.39 20.43 -2.64
N PHE A 157 -8.50 19.51 -1.67
CA PHE A 157 -8.69 19.85 -0.26
C PHE A 157 -7.73 19.03 0.62
N LYS A 158 -6.96 19.72 1.46
CA LYS A 158 -6.16 19.10 2.56
C LYS A 158 -7.07 18.57 3.68
N ALA A 159 -8.19 17.95 3.33
CA ALA A 159 -9.11 17.39 4.30
C ALA A 159 -8.84 15.89 4.41
N ASP A 160 -8.51 15.43 5.61
CA ASP A 160 -8.31 14.01 5.87
C ASP A 160 -9.63 13.23 5.67
N VAL A 161 -9.50 11.99 5.20
CA VAL A 161 -10.59 11.02 5.16
C VAL A 161 -11.01 10.69 6.60
N SER A 162 -12.30 10.87 6.89
CA SER A 162 -12.89 10.53 8.19
C SER A 162 -13.65 9.19 8.12
N LYS A 163 -14.24 8.88 6.96
CA LYS A 163 -15.01 7.66 6.74
C LYS A 163 -14.83 7.14 5.33
N TYR A 164 -14.89 5.83 5.18
CA TYR A 164 -14.92 5.13 3.89
C TYR A 164 -16.24 4.40 3.70
N ASP A 165 -16.69 4.34 2.47
CA ASP A 165 -17.84 3.57 2.00
C ASP A 165 -17.62 3.11 0.54
N VAL A 166 -18.48 2.21 0.09
CA VAL A 166 -18.41 1.59 -1.23
C VAL A 166 -19.66 1.96 -2.02
N ALA A 167 -19.45 2.56 -3.20
CA ALA A 167 -20.50 2.87 -4.16
C ALA A 167 -20.48 1.90 -5.33
N ASN A 168 -21.66 1.66 -5.95
CA ASN A 168 -21.80 0.79 -7.13
C ASN A 168 -21.15 -0.60 -6.97
N LEU A 169 -21.29 -1.20 -5.78
CA LEU A 169 -20.79 -2.55 -5.51
C LEU A 169 -21.56 -3.56 -6.37
N SER A 170 -20.81 -4.32 -7.17
CA SER A 170 -21.31 -5.42 -7.99
C SER A 170 -20.49 -6.68 -7.73
N VAL A 171 -21.17 -7.79 -7.47
CA VAL A 171 -20.58 -9.10 -7.28
C VAL A 171 -21.14 -10.03 -8.36
N SER A 172 -20.25 -10.69 -9.11
CA SER A 172 -20.63 -11.66 -10.12
C SER A 172 -19.80 -12.93 -9.94
N LYS A 173 -20.41 -14.09 -10.20
CA LYS A 173 -19.67 -15.36 -10.26
C LYS A 173 -18.59 -15.27 -11.34
N ASN A 174 -17.36 -15.63 -10.98
CA ASN A 174 -16.21 -15.64 -11.90
C ASN A 174 -16.04 -17.00 -12.56
#